data_AF-A0A9C6SR60-F1
#
_entry.id   AF-A0A9C6SR60-F1
#
_cell.length_a   1.000
_cell.length_b   1.000
_cell.length_c   1.000
_cell.angle_alpha   90.00
_cell.angle_beta   90.00
_cell.angle_gamma   90.00
#
_symmetry.space_group_name_H-M   'P 1'
#
loop_
_entity.id
_entity.type
_entity.pdbx_description
1 polymer ?
#
loop_
_entity_poly.entity_id
_entity_poly.type
_entity_poly.pdbx_seq_one_letter_code
_entity_poly.pdbx_strand_id
1 'polypeptide(L)'
;MAPINTISRSVKYGLHYAASWPGAPLSVLCKLFWMIVLGVGQTHQYNYIIKHYKVQTLIEIIDNISICLPFSLVCIKLVIAWTHQGLLHSILSTMEEECQTYAVMDTNNLISKTAHWCYRLTNIIISTTIASTVFYVIGVFTSEGVNATAPRELLLKMDLPFDTSKSPTFELVIIVQYFYQASSAFIFAVFTGLLLMIVLHIGCQIDVMCQTSSAISYKNEKQLKFFISRHQEIILFAEKIEKFFTYIALSQLITNTLIICCLGYLIVLSKLIADTAYEFLWYDTHPSKSRLLIPVILRSQRGFSFTLGKFANLSMSTFAAIMKASGSYISVLLAMT
;
A
#
# COMPACT_ATOMS: atom_id res chain seq x y z
N MET A 1 -19.86 20.32 22.71
CA MET A 1 -18.57 19.59 22.56
C MET A 1 -18.76 18.60 21.42
N ALA A 2 -17.89 18.56 20.42
CA ALA A 2 -18.00 17.55 19.36
C ALA A 2 -17.77 16.14 19.95
N PRO A 3 -18.49 15.10 19.52
CA PRO A 3 -18.29 13.74 20.04
C PRO A 3 -16.85 13.28 19.79
N ILE A 4 -16.22 12.69 20.81
CA ILE A 4 -14.86 12.13 20.71
C ILE A 4 -14.94 10.88 19.82
N ASN A 5 -14.15 10.85 18.75
CA ASN A 5 -14.13 9.74 17.82
C ASN A 5 -12.69 9.54 17.28
N THR A 6 -12.23 8.29 17.24
CA THR A 6 -10.96 7.88 16.65
C THR A 6 -11.00 7.86 15.12
N ILE A 7 -12.19 7.97 14.52
CA ILE A 7 -12.39 8.05 13.07
C ILE A 7 -11.85 9.36 12.51
N SER A 8 -10.74 9.27 11.77
CA SER A 8 -10.15 10.44 11.13
C SER A 8 -11.04 10.97 10.01
N ARG A 9 -11.07 12.30 9.88
CA ARG A 9 -11.84 12.97 8.83
C ARG A 9 -11.38 12.56 7.44
N SER A 10 -10.07 12.42 7.23
CA SER A 10 -9.49 12.08 5.93
C SER A 10 -9.90 10.69 5.45
N VAL A 11 -9.91 9.69 6.35
CA VAL A 11 -10.40 8.34 6.01
C VAL A 11 -11.92 8.36 5.78
N LYS A 12 -12.69 9.11 6.58
CA LYS A 12 -14.14 9.28 6.34
C LYS A 12 -14.43 9.85 4.96
N TYR A 13 -13.78 10.94 4.57
CA TYR A 13 -13.89 11.50 3.21
C TYR A 13 -13.45 10.50 2.14
N GLY A 14 -12.36 9.79 2.39
CA GLY A 14 -11.85 8.75 1.50
C GLY A 14 -12.84 7.61 1.26
N LEU A 15 -13.54 7.16 2.30
CA LEU A 15 -14.55 6.12 2.19
C LEU A 15 -15.79 6.60 1.43
N HIS A 16 -16.16 7.87 1.56
CA HIS A 16 -17.19 8.47 0.70
C HIS A 16 -16.75 8.50 -0.77
N TYR A 17 -15.52 8.93 -1.03
CA TYR A 17 -14.94 8.97 -2.36
C TYR A 17 -14.87 7.57 -3.00
N ALA A 18 -14.52 6.54 -2.22
CA ALA A 18 -14.50 5.14 -2.63
C ALA A 18 -15.89 4.48 -2.74
N ALA A 19 -16.98 5.23 -2.49
CA ALA A 19 -18.36 4.71 -2.43
C ALA A 19 -18.57 3.57 -1.41
N SER A 20 -17.73 3.53 -0.38
CA SER A 20 -17.74 2.52 0.68
C SER A 20 -18.33 3.05 1.99
N TRP A 21 -18.59 4.35 2.11
CA TRP A 21 -19.21 4.92 3.30
C TRP A 21 -20.69 4.51 3.43
N PRO A 22 -21.14 4.09 4.63
CA PRO A 22 -22.53 3.68 4.87
C PRO A 22 -23.54 4.83 4.64
N GLY A 23 -24.64 4.55 3.93
CA GLY A 23 -25.74 5.51 3.75
C GLY A 23 -25.43 6.69 2.81
N ALA A 24 -24.35 6.63 2.03
CA ALA A 24 -24.03 7.69 1.07
C ALA A 24 -25.09 7.80 -0.05
N PRO A 25 -25.64 9.00 -0.32
CA PRO A 25 -26.48 9.22 -1.50
C PRO A 25 -25.64 8.95 -2.75
N LEU A 26 -26.27 8.43 -3.81
CA LEU A 26 -25.60 8.10 -5.08
C LEU A 26 -24.56 6.96 -5.05
N SER A 27 -24.48 6.17 -3.97
CA SER A 27 -23.46 5.11 -3.83
C SER A 27 -23.40 4.14 -5.03
N VAL A 28 -24.53 3.77 -5.63
CA VAL A 28 -24.58 2.89 -6.82
C VAL A 28 -23.88 3.51 -8.03
N LEU A 29 -24.12 4.80 -8.32
CA LEU A 29 -23.49 5.49 -9.45
C LEU A 29 -21.98 5.61 -9.26
N CYS A 30 -21.53 5.95 -8.06
CA CYS A 30 -20.10 6.03 -7.75
C CYS A 30 -19.42 4.65 -7.85
N LYS A 31 -20.08 3.56 -7.42
CA LYS A 31 -19.57 2.20 -7.59
C LYS A 31 -19.42 1.83 -9.07
N LEU A 32 -20.44 2.11 -9.88
CA LEU A 32 -20.40 1.87 -11.33
C LEU A 32 -19.28 2.67 -12.01
N PHE A 33 -19.13 3.95 -11.63
CA PHE A 33 -18.03 4.79 -12.11
C PHE A 33 -16.66 4.15 -11.83
N TRP A 34 -16.40 3.74 -10.58
CA TRP A 34 -15.13 3.11 -10.21
C TRP A 34 -14.91 1.77 -10.92
N MET A 35 -15.95 0.95 -11.08
CA MET A 35 -15.85 -0.31 -11.82
C MET A 35 -15.45 -0.09 -13.27
N ILE A 36 -16.05 0.89 -13.93
CA ILE A 36 -15.74 1.21 -15.33
C ILE A 36 -14.33 1.78 -15.44
N VAL A 37 -13.99 2.79 -14.65
CA VAL A 37 -12.69 3.47 -14.73
C VAL A 37 -11.53 2.52 -14.43
N LEU A 38 -11.59 1.77 -13.33
CA LEU A 38 -10.54 0.82 -12.98
C LEU A 38 -10.55 -0.39 -13.92
N GLY A 39 -11.72 -0.91 -14.30
CA GLY A 39 -11.83 -2.06 -15.21
C GLY A 39 -11.25 -1.79 -16.59
N VAL A 40 -11.60 -0.64 -17.19
CA VAL A 40 -11.07 -0.20 -18.49
C VAL A 40 -9.57 0.08 -18.38
N GLY A 41 -9.15 0.84 -17.36
CA GLY A 41 -7.74 1.17 -17.14
C GLY A 41 -6.87 -0.08 -17.00
N GLN A 42 -7.26 -1.02 -16.13
CA GLN A 42 -6.55 -2.28 -15.94
C GLN A 42 -6.50 -3.12 -17.21
N THR A 43 -7.59 -3.18 -17.97
CA THR A 43 -7.65 -3.95 -19.22
C THR A 43 -6.63 -3.43 -20.24
N HIS A 44 -6.55 -2.12 -20.44
CA HIS A 44 -5.56 -1.52 -21.35
C HIS A 44 -4.11 -1.70 -20.86
N GLN A 45 -3.88 -1.69 -19.55
CA GLN A 45 -2.57 -1.97 -18.95
C GLN A 45 -2.13 -3.42 -19.17
N TYR A 46 -2.99 -4.39 -18.85
CA TYR A 46 -2.67 -5.80 -19.04
C TYR A 46 -2.56 -6.18 -20.52
N ASN A 47 -3.41 -5.63 -21.39
CA ASN A 47 -3.31 -5.84 -22.83
C ASN A 47 -1.98 -5.34 -23.39
N TYR A 48 -1.48 -4.19 -22.91
CA TYR A 48 -0.15 -3.69 -23.30
C TYR A 48 0.96 -4.68 -22.93
N ILE A 49 0.96 -5.18 -21.69
CA ILE A 49 1.94 -6.17 -21.23
C ILE A 49 1.87 -7.44 -22.11
N ILE A 50 0.67 -7.96 -22.37
CA ILE A 50 0.47 -9.17 -23.17
C ILE A 50 0.89 -8.98 -24.63
N LYS A 51 0.65 -7.81 -25.24
CA LYS A 51 1.08 -7.56 -26.62
C LYS A 51 2.60 -7.42 -26.75
N HIS A 52 3.24 -6.82 -25.75
CA HIS A 52 4.65 -6.46 -25.82
C HIS A 52 5.60 -7.44 -25.10
N TYR A 53 5.09 -8.51 -24.48
CA TYR A 53 5.90 -9.44 -23.68
C TYR A 53 7.06 -10.11 -24.45
N LYS A 54 6.93 -10.31 -25.77
CA LYS A 54 7.98 -10.94 -26.59
C LYS A 54 9.08 -9.97 -27.01
N VAL A 55 8.79 -8.68 -27.01
CA VAL A 55 9.67 -7.63 -27.55
C VAL A 55 10.38 -6.90 -26.42
N GLN A 56 9.72 -6.74 -25.27
CA GLN A 56 10.25 -6.02 -24.12
C GLN A 56 11.34 -6.80 -23.39
N THR A 57 12.28 -6.05 -22.80
CA THR A 57 13.25 -6.63 -21.88
C THR A 57 12.56 -7.10 -20.59
N LEU A 58 13.14 -8.08 -19.90
CA LEU A 58 12.59 -8.56 -18.64
C LEU A 58 12.45 -7.45 -17.59
N ILE A 59 13.32 -6.43 -17.63
CA ILE A 59 13.27 -5.25 -16.77
C ILE A 59 12.01 -4.44 -17.05
N GLU A 60 11.71 -4.15 -18.32
CA GLU A 60 10.50 -3.43 -18.73
C GLU A 60 9.22 -4.19 -18.37
N ILE A 61 9.20 -5.51 -18.54
CA ILE A 61 8.06 -6.35 -18.16
C ILE A 61 7.82 -6.27 -16.65
N ILE A 62 8.88 -6.40 -15.84
CA ILE A 62 8.78 -6.33 -14.38
C ILE A 62 8.34 -4.94 -13.92
N ASP A 63 8.84 -3.87 -14.54
CA ASP A 63 8.43 -2.50 -14.24
C ASP A 63 6.94 -2.29 -14.52
N ASN A 64 6.49 -2.68 -15.73
CA ASN A 64 5.07 -2.59 -16.12
C ASN A 64 4.16 -3.41 -15.19
N ILE A 65 4.52 -4.65 -14.85
CA ILE A 65 3.75 -5.48 -13.91
C ILE A 65 3.72 -4.85 -12.52
N SER A 66 4.84 -4.31 -12.04
CA SER A 66 4.95 -3.68 -10.72
C SER A 66 4.08 -2.44 -10.62
N ILE A 67 3.91 -1.69 -11.72
CA ILE A 67 3.00 -0.54 -11.78
C ILE A 67 1.52 -0.98 -11.84
N CYS A 68 1.21 -2.08 -12.53
CA CYS A 68 -0.18 -2.55 -12.71
C CYS A 68 -0.78 -3.17 -11.43
N LEU A 69 0.02 -3.93 -10.69
CA LEU A 69 -0.43 -4.70 -9.53
C LEU A 69 -1.09 -3.85 -8.40
N PRO A 70 -0.59 -2.65 -8.04
CA PRO A 70 -1.27 -1.74 -7.12
C PRO A 70 -2.68 -1.36 -7.53
N PHE A 71 -2.95 -1.17 -8.83
CA PHE A 71 -4.31 -0.91 -9.32
C PHE A 71 -5.22 -2.12 -9.09
N SER A 72 -4.70 -3.34 -9.27
CA SER A 72 -5.45 -4.58 -9.03
C SER A 72 -5.80 -4.73 -7.55
N LEU A 73 -4.89 -4.33 -6.65
CA LEU A 73 -5.16 -4.28 -5.22
C LEU A 73 -6.25 -3.28 -4.87
N VAL A 74 -6.30 -2.12 -5.52
CA VAL A 74 -7.39 -1.15 -5.33
C VAL A 74 -8.73 -1.75 -5.78
N CYS A 75 -8.77 -2.44 -6.92
CA CYS A 75 -9.96 -3.17 -7.37
C CYS A 75 -10.43 -4.19 -6.32
N ILE A 76 -9.51 -5.03 -5.82
CA ILE A 76 -9.82 -6.04 -4.79
C ILE A 76 -10.35 -5.39 -3.51
N LYS A 77 -9.71 -4.31 -3.03
CA LYS A 77 -10.14 -3.58 -1.83
C LYS A 77 -11.55 -3.01 -1.99
N LEU A 78 -11.87 -2.43 -3.14
CA LEU A 78 -13.20 -1.88 -3.42
C LEU A 78 -14.25 -2.99 -3.50
N VAL A 79 -13.97 -4.08 -4.21
CA VAL A 79 -14.88 -5.22 -4.31
C VAL A 79 -15.21 -5.77 -2.92
N ILE A 80 -14.18 -6.04 -2.10
CA ILE A 80 -14.38 -6.55 -0.72
C ILE A 80 -15.16 -5.55 0.14
N ALA A 81 -14.84 -4.25 0.04
CA ALA A 81 -15.55 -3.23 0.80
C ALA A 81 -17.02 -3.12 0.41
N TRP A 82 -17.35 -3.31 -0.87
CA TRP A 82 -18.73 -3.24 -1.35
C TRP A 82 -19.51 -4.53 -1.07
N THR A 83 -18.89 -5.71 -1.18
CA THR A 83 -19.56 -6.99 -0.85
C THR A 83 -19.80 -7.12 0.65
N HIS A 84 -18.85 -6.68 1.48
CA HIS A 84 -18.94 -6.71 2.94
C HIS A 84 -19.28 -5.34 3.54
N GLN A 85 -20.06 -4.51 2.84
CA GLN A 85 -20.40 -3.16 3.28
C GLN A 85 -21.09 -3.13 4.67
N GLY A 86 -21.93 -4.13 4.97
CA GLY A 86 -22.56 -4.27 6.29
C GLY A 86 -21.56 -4.52 7.42
N LEU A 87 -20.50 -5.29 7.13
CA LEU A 87 -19.43 -5.56 8.09
C LEU A 87 -18.59 -4.31 8.34
N LEU A 88 -18.22 -3.59 7.26
CA LEU A 88 -17.52 -2.30 7.37
C LEU A 88 -18.33 -1.29 8.18
N HIS A 89 -19.65 -1.22 7.93
CA HIS A 89 -20.53 -0.34 8.71
C HIS A 89 -20.55 -0.72 10.19
N SER A 90 -20.71 -2.01 10.51
CA SER A 90 -20.67 -2.48 11.90
C SER A 90 -19.35 -2.16 12.58
N ILE A 91 -18.21 -2.27 11.88
CA ILE A 91 -16.91 -1.91 12.46
C ILE A 91 -16.86 -0.43 12.80
N LEU A 92 -17.23 0.44 11.85
CA LEU A 92 -17.19 1.89 12.03
C LEU A 92 -18.16 2.35 13.13
N SER A 93 -19.37 1.77 13.20
CA SER A 93 -20.34 2.11 14.24
C SER A 93 -19.86 1.65 15.62
N THR A 94 -19.28 0.45 15.74
CA THR A 94 -18.70 -0.04 16.99
C THR A 94 -17.57 0.88 17.45
N MET A 95 -16.68 1.33 16.56
CA MET A 95 -15.62 2.28 16.93
C MET A 95 -16.18 3.59 17.51
N GLU A 96 -17.24 4.14 16.91
CA GLU A 96 -17.87 5.38 17.37
C GLU A 96 -18.58 5.20 18.72
N GLU A 97 -19.34 4.10 18.87
CA GLU A 97 -20.06 3.76 20.10
C GLU A 97 -19.11 3.51 21.28
N GLU A 98 -18.02 2.76 21.06
CA GLU A 98 -17.01 2.50 22.09
C GLU A 98 -16.31 3.78 22.55
N CYS A 99 -15.97 4.69 21.63
CA CYS A 99 -15.36 5.97 22.00
C CYS A 99 -16.26 6.78 22.94
N GLN A 100 -17.57 6.78 22.68
CA GLN A 100 -18.54 7.52 23.50
C GLN A 100 -18.78 6.85 24.85
N THR A 101 -19.00 5.53 24.84
CA THR A 101 -19.34 4.75 26.03
C THR A 101 -18.20 4.76 27.05
N TYR A 102 -16.95 4.68 26.58
CA TYR A 102 -15.79 4.51 27.45
C TYR A 102 -14.99 5.80 27.70
N ALA A 103 -15.39 6.92 27.10
CA ALA A 103 -14.83 8.24 27.41
C ALA A 103 -14.90 8.58 28.91
N VAL A 104 -15.91 8.09 29.63
CA VAL A 104 -16.08 8.35 31.07
C VAL A 104 -15.06 7.60 31.93
N MET A 105 -14.54 6.45 31.45
CA MET A 105 -13.55 5.65 32.18
C MET A 105 -12.10 6.01 31.82
N ASP A 106 -11.90 6.78 30.76
CA ASP A 106 -10.58 7.20 30.28
C ASP A 106 -9.99 8.35 31.12
N THR A 107 -9.38 8.00 32.25
CA THR A 107 -8.77 8.96 33.18
C THR A 107 -7.57 9.71 32.59
N ASN A 108 -6.87 9.10 31.62
CA ASN A 108 -5.62 9.61 31.04
C ASN A 108 -5.78 10.31 29.69
N ASN A 109 -7.03 10.53 29.25
CA ASN A 109 -7.38 11.07 27.94
C ASN A 109 -6.71 10.30 26.78
N LEU A 110 -6.56 8.98 26.93
CA LEU A 110 -6.01 8.09 25.92
C LEU A 110 -6.84 8.12 24.63
N ILE A 111 -8.16 8.10 24.69
CA ILE A 111 -9.04 8.08 23.52
C ILE A 111 -8.83 9.35 22.69
N SER A 112 -8.74 10.50 23.36
CA SER A 112 -8.46 11.79 22.71
C SER A 112 -7.05 11.84 22.09
N LYS A 113 -6.03 11.35 22.81
CA LYS A 113 -4.66 11.24 22.28
C LYS A 113 -4.61 10.30 21.07
N THR A 114 -5.24 9.13 21.14
CA THR A 114 -5.32 8.17 20.05
C THR A 114 -6.03 8.76 18.86
N ALA A 115 -7.15 9.47 19.04
CA ALA A 115 -7.84 10.16 17.95
C ALA A 115 -6.93 11.20 17.25
N HIS A 116 -6.11 11.93 18.01
CA HIS A 116 -5.13 12.85 17.45
C HIS A 116 -4.03 12.13 16.67
N TRP A 117 -3.49 11.02 17.19
CA TRP A 117 -2.52 10.19 16.47
C TRP A 117 -3.12 9.57 15.20
N CYS A 118 -4.34 9.05 15.25
CA CYS A 118 -5.08 8.58 14.09
C CYS A 118 -5.19 9.67 13.02
N TYR A 119 -5.57 10.89 13.40
CA TYR A 119 -5.66 12.02 12.47
C TYR A 119 -4.30 12.38 11.85
N ARG A 120 -3.24 12.48 12.66
CA ARG A 120 -1.89 12.81 12.17
C ARG A 120 -1.35 11.74 11.24
N LEU A 121 -1.37 10.48 11.66
CA LEU A 121 -0.78 9.37 10.92
C LEU A 121 -1.54 9.10 9.61
N THR A 122 -2.87 9.15 9.62
CA THR A 122 -3.65 8.98 8.37
C THR A 122 -3.40 10.11 7.38
N ASN A 123 -3.28 11.34 7.84
CA ASN A 123 -2.92 12.46 6.96
C ASN A 123 -1.49 12.34 6.42
N ILE A 124 -0.54 11.86 7.22
CA ILE A 124 0.83 11.57 6.76
C ILE A 124 0.81 10.47 5.69
N ILE A 125 0.05 9.38 5.90
CA ILE A 125 -0.07 8.28 4.92
C ILE A 125 -0.63 8.81 3.60
N ILE A 126 -1.73 9.56 3.65
CA ILE A 126 -2.37 10.10 2.44
C ILE A 126 -1.43 11.10 1.75
N SER A 127 -0.82 12.04 2.48
CA SER A 127 0.05 13.06 1.88
C SER A 127 1.31 12.46 1.26
N THR A 128 1.96 11.50 1.93
CA THR A 128 3.14 10.80 1.40
C THR A 128 2.81 9.97 0.17
N THR A 129 1.64 9.32 0.15
CA THR A 129 1.20 8.53 -1.00
C THR A 129 0.92 9.42 -2.22
N ILE A 130 0.26 10.56 -2.03
CA ILE A 130 0.02 11.54 -3.12
C ILE A 130 1.32 12.21 -3.57
N ALA A 131 2.22 12.54 -2.64
CA ALA A 131 3.55 13.06 -3.01
C ALA A 131 4.32 12.05 -3.87
N SER A 132 4.22 10.75 -3.56
CA SER A 132 4.85 9.68 -4.35
C SER A 132 4.37 9.65 -5.80
N THR A 133 3.07 9.86 -6.06
CA THR A 133 2.56 9.93 -7.45
C THR A 133 3.09 11.13 -8.21
N VAL A 134 3.26 12.28 -7.54
CA VAL A 134 3.88 13.46 -8.15
C VAL A 134 5.36 13.20 -8.47
N PHE A 135 6.11 12.59 -7.54
CA PHE A 135 7.50 12.22 -7.80
C PHE A 135 7.64 11.22 -8.94
N TYR A 136 6.73 10.26 -9.06
CA TYR A 136 6.69 9.33 -10.18
C TYR A 136 6.54 10.06 -11.53
N VAL A 137 5.58 10.98 -11.62
CA VAL A 137 5.34 11.78 -12.83
C VAL A 137 6.58 12.60 -13.21
N ILE A 138 7.19 13.27 -12.23
CA ILE A 138 8.43 14.03 -12.45
C ILE A 138 9.55 13.09 -12.93
N GLY A 139 9.69 11.92 -12.31
CA GLY A 139 10.66 10.90 -12.69
C GLY A 139 10.53 10.47 -14.16
N VAL A 140 9.30 10.22 -14.62
CA VAL A 140 9.03 9.85 -16.02
C VAL A 140 9.45 10.98 -16.97
N PHE A 141 9.02 12.22 -16.74
CA PHE A 141 9.36 13.34 -17.64
C PHE A 141 10.85 13.71 -17.63
N THR A 142 11.53 13.59 -16.49
CA THR A 142 12.99 13.81 -16.43
C THR A 142 13.75 12.74 -17.19
N SER A 143 13.30 11.48 -17.18
CA SER A 143 13.87 10.39 -17.97
C SER A 143 13.71 10.61 -19.47
N GLU A 144 12.55 11.10 -19.91
CA GLU A 144 12.32 11.45 -21.32
C GLU A 144 13.22 12.58 -21.81
N GLY A 145 13.40 13.64 -21.01
CA GLY A 145 14.24 14.78 -21.38
C GLY A 145 15.72 14.44 -21.61
N VAL A 146 16.20 13.34 -21.01
CA VAL A 146 17.55 12.79 -21.26
C VAL A 146 17.62 12.05 -22.60
N ASN A 147 16.52 11.45 -23.06
CA ASN A 147 16.43 10.68 -24.30
C ASN A 147 15.72 11.45 -25.41
N ALA A 148 16.26 12.62 -25.80
CA ALA A 148 15.62 13.57 -26.72
C ALA A 148 15.27 13.05 -28.13
N THR A 149 15.78 11.88 -28.54
CA THR A 149 15.48 11.21 -29.81
C THR A 149 14.41 10.12 -29.71
N ALA A 150 13.95 9.77 -28.51
CA ALA A 150 12.93 8.75 -28.29
C ALA A 150 11.50 9.30 -28.53
N PRO A 151 10.57 8.46 -28.99
CA PRO A 151 9.16 8.84 -29.08
C PRO A 151 8.60 9.17 -27.68
N ARG A 152 7.66 10.11 -27.63
CA ARG A 152 6.97 10.51 -26.39
C ARG A 152 6.33 9.29 -25.72
N GLU A 153 6.59 9.10 -24.43
CA GLU A 153 6.09 7.98 -23.66
C GLU A 153 4.88 8.36 -22.80
N LEU A 154 3.96 7.42 -22.62
CA LEU A 154 2.84 7.59 -21.71
C LEU A 154 3.29 7.39 -20.26
N LEU A 155 2.68 8.14 -19.33
CA LEU A 155 2.89 8.00 -17.88
C LEU A 155 2.65 6.56 -17.43
N LEU A 156 1.55 5.97 -17.89
CA LEU A 156 1.22 4.57 -17.69
C LEU A 156 1.20 3.90 -19.07
N LYS A 157 2.01 2.87 -19.25
CA LYS A 157 2.01 2.11 -20.51
C LYS A 157 0.67 1.39 -20.68
N MET A 158 -0.06 1.76 -21.73
CA MET A 158 -1.42 1.32 -22.00
C MET A 158 -1.62 1.15 -23.52
N ASP A 159 -2.31 0.09 -23.90
CA ASP A 159 -2.66 -0.21 -25.30
C ASP A 159 -3.99 0.47 -25.65
N LEU A 160 -3.93 1.76 -26.00
CA LEU A 160 -5.10 2.57 -26.31
C LEU A 160 -5.52 2.40 -27.79
N PRO A 161 -6.83 2.41 -28.11
CA PRO A 161 -7.33 2.13 -29.46
C PRO A 161 -7.17 3.30 -30.45
N PHE A 162 -6.51 4.39 -30.05
CA PHE A 162 -6.33 5.60 -30.85
C PHE A 162 -4.87 6.08 -30.78
N ASP A 163 -4.45 6.84 -31.78
CA ASP A 163 -3.09 7.37 -31.90
C ASP A 163 -2.84 8.46 -30.84
N THR A 164 -1.88 8.19 -29.95
CA THR A 164 -1.46 9.10 -28.88
C THR A 164 -0.24 9.94 -29.26
N SER A 165 0.31 9.82 -30.47
CA SER A 165 1.53 10.52 -30.87
C SER A 165 1.34 12.01 -31.14
N LYS A 166 0.11 12.45 -31.42
CA LYS A 166 -0.22 13.81 -31.85
C LYS A 166 -0.76 14.66 -30.72
N SER A 167 -0.36 15.93 -30.69
CA SER A 167 -0.97 16.96 -29.86
C SER A 167 -2.31 17.41 -30.48
N PRO A 168 -3.39 17.65 -29.70
CA PRO A 168 -3.49 17.70 -28.24
C PRO A 168 -3.82 16.37 -27.54
N THR A 169 -3.99 15.27 -28.29
CA THR A 169 -4.43 13.98 -27.74
C THR A 169 -3.46 13.44 -26.70
N PHE A 170 -2.15 13.56 -26.94
CA PHE A 170 -1.10 13.15 -25.99
C PHE A 170 -1.27 13.84 -24.63
N GLU A 171 -1.36 15.17 -24.64
CA GLU A 171 -1.44 15.97 -23.41
C GLU A 171 -2.72 15.65 -22.62
N LEU A 172 -3.85 15.44 -23.30
CA LEU A 172 -5.10 15.03 -22.66
C LEU A 172 -5.01 13.65 -22.02
N VAL A 173 -4.38 12.67 -22.68
CA VAL A 173 -4.20 11.32 -22.12
C VAL A 173 -3.33 11.35 -20.87
N ILE A 174 -2.23 12.10 -20.88
CA ILE A 174 -1.36 12.27 -19.71
C ILE A 174 -2.11 12.84 -18.51
N ILE A 175 -2.94 13.87 -18.72
CA ILE A 175 -3.76 14.47 -17.66
C ILE A 175 -4.71 13.43 -17.07
N VAL A 176 -5.39 12.66 -17.93
CA VAL A 176 -6.31 11.59 -17.48
C VAL A 176 -5.55 10.49 -16.72
N GLN A 177 -4.38 10.07 -17.21
CA GLN A 177 -3.56 9.06 -16.54
C GLN A 177 -3.05 9.52 -15.17
N TYR A 178 -2.69 10.80 -15.03
CA TYR A 178 -2.31 11.36 -13.74
C TYR A 178 -3.47 11.32 -12.74
N PHE A 179 -4.67 11.76 -13.14
CA PHE A 179 -5.83 11.70 -12.25
C PHE A 179 -6.22 10.27 -11.91
N TYR A 180 -6.13 9.34 -12.87
CA TYR A 180 -6.34 7.92 -12.64
C TYR A 180 -5.37 7.38 -11.58
N GLN A 181 -4.07 7.63 -11.73
CA GLN A 181 -3.04 7.21 -10.77
C GLN A 181 -3.25 7.84 -9.38
N ALA A 182 -3.45 9.16 -9.31
CA ALA A 182 -3.65 9.88 -8.06
C ALA A 182 -4.90 9.37 -7.31
N SER A 183 -5.98 9.10 -8.04
CA SER A 183 -7.23 8.57 -7.48
C SER A 183 -7.05 7.16 -6.90
N SER A 184 -6.39 6.26 -7.65
CA SER A 184 -6.09 4.91 -7.17
C SER A 184 -5.16 4.94 -5.94
N ALA A 185 -4.15 5.80 -5.95
CA ALA A 185 -3.23 5.98 -4.83
C ALA A 185 -3.95 6.52 -3.58
N PHE A 186 -4.88 7.46 -3.75
CA PHE A 186 -5.73 7.95 -2.67
C PHE A 186 -6.59 6.85 -2.06
N ILE A 187 -7.31 6.07 -2.87
CA ILE A 187 -8.13 4.96 -2.38
C ILE A 187 -7.27 3.93 -1.65
N PHE A 188 -6.09 3.59 -2.21
CA PHE A 188 -5.15 2.69 -1.55
C PHE A 188 -4.76 3.20 -0.15
N ALA A 189 -4.39 4.49 -0.05
CA ALA A 189 -4.02 5.13 1.20
C ALA A 189 -5.17 5.17 2.22
N VAL A 190 -6.42 5.35 1.77
CA VAL A 190 -7.60 5.37 2.63
C VAL A 190 -7.81 4.02 3.32
N PHE A 191 -7.71 2.90 2.60
CA PHE A 191 -7.83 1.57 3.21
C PHE A 191 -6.68 1.25 4.16
N THR A 192 -5.46 1.69 3.83
CA THR A 192 -4.30 1.57 4.74
C THR A 192 -4.51 2.41 6.01
N GLY A 193 -5.03 3.63 5.86
CA GLY A 193 -5.39 4.50 6.98
C GLY A 193 -6.51 3.95 7.85
N LEU A 194 -7.53 3.32 7.23
CA LEU A 194 -8.61 2.64 7.94
C LEU A 194 -8.07 1.51 8.82
N LEU A 195 -7.21 0.64 8.27
CA LEU A 195 -6.60 -0.45 9.04
C LEU A 195 -5.77 0.12 10.21
N LEU A 196 -4.94 1.13 9.96
CA LEU A 196 -4.16 1.79 11.01
C LEU A 196 -5.05 2.32 12.13
N MET A 197 -6.13 3.03 11.78
CA MET A 197 -7.06 3.59 12.77
C MET A 197 -7.71 2.51 13.63
N ILE A 198 -8.10 1.38 13.02
CA ILE A 198 -8.71 0.26 13.74
C ILE A 198 -7.71 -0.36 14.73
N VAL A 199 -6.47 -0.59 14.29
CA VAL A 199 -5.41 -1.14 15.15
C VAL A 199 -5.12 -0.22 16.34
N LEU A 200 -4.99 1.09 16.08
CA LEU A 200 -4.77 2.09 17.14
C LEU A 200 -5.97 2.19 18.08
N HIS A 201 -7.19 2.08 17.56
CA HIS A 201 -8.41 2.08 18.36
C HIS A 201 -8.45 0.87 19.29
N ILE A 202 -8.23 -0.36 18.79
CA ILE A 202 -8.18 -1.57 19.63
C ILE A 202 -7.10 -1.44 20.71
N GLY A 203 -5.89 -1.02 20.34
CA GLY A 203 -4.80 -0.82 21.30
C GLY A 203 -5.22 0.15 22.41
N CYS A 204 -5.86 1.26 22.05
CA CYS A 204 -6.40 2.21 23.01
C CYS A 204 -7.48 1.60 23.92
N GLN A 205 -8.40 0.78 23.38
CA GLN A 205 -9.44 0.14 24.20
C GLN A 205 -8.83 -0.85 25.21
N ILE A 206 -7.80 -1.59 24.81
CA ILE A 206 -7.05 -2.49 25.71
C ILE A 206 -6.35 -1.69 26.80
N ASP A 207 -5.69 -0.57 26.46
CA ASP A 207 -5.00 0.28 27.43
C ASP A 207 -5.96 0.90 28.46
N VAL A 208 -7.12 1.40 28.01
CA VAL A 208 -8.17 1.93 28.90
C VAL A 208 -8.68 0.83 29.84
N MET A 209 -8.86 -0.38 29.34
CA MET A 209 -9.27 -1.53 30.16
C MET A 209 -8.20 -1.88 31.22
N CYS A 210 -6.93 -1.91 30.85
CA CYS A 210 -5.80 -2.17 31.76
C CYS A 210 -5.65 -1.09 32.84
N GLN A 211 -5.86 0.18 32.49
CA GLN A 211 -5.85 1.27 33.47
C GLN A 211 -6.98 1.09 34.50
N THR A 212 -8.18 0.80 34.01
CA THR A 212 -9.35 0.58 34.85
C THR A 212 -9.14 -0.62 35.77
N SER A 213 -8.51 -1.70 35.28
CA SER A 213 -8.24 -2.89 36.10
C SER A 213 -7.16 -2.67 37.15
N SER A 214 -6.11 -1.91 36.84
CA SER A 214 -5.04 -1.56 37.81
C SER A 214 -5.52 -0.65 38.94
N ALA A 215 -6.54 0.18 38.68
CA ALA A 215 -7.16 1.05 39.68
C ALA A 215 -8.18 0.33 40.56
N ILE A 216 -8.65 -0.85 40.15
CA ILE A 216 -9.70 -1.61 40.82
C ILE A 216 -9.08 -2.76 41.62
N SER A 217 -9.22 -2.73 42.95
CA SER A 217 -8.99 -3.93 43.77
C SER A 217 -10.04 -4.98 43.39
N TYR A 218 -9.64 -6.14 42.85
CA TYR A 218 -10.48 -7.25 42.35
C TYR A 218 -11.37 -7.94 43.42
N LYS A 219 -11.90 -7.20 44.39
CA LYS A 219 -12.72 -7.71 45.48
C LYS A 219 -14.22 -7.74 45.16
N ASN A 220 -14.67 -7.14 44.04
CA ASN A 220 -16.09 -7.01 43.71
C ASN A 220 -16.47 -7.80 42.46
N GLU A 221 -17.39 -8.76 42.60
CA GLU A 221 -17.89 -9.62 41.51
C GLU A 221 -18.41 -8.82 40.31
N LYS A 222 -19.01 -7.65 40.55
CA LYS A 222 -19.51 -6.76 39.50
C LYS A 222 -18.41 -6.22 38.59
N GLN A 223 -17.26 -5.87 39.16
CA GLN A 223 -16.12 -5.35 38.40
C GLN A 223 -15.44 -6.45 37.58
N LEU A 224 -15.38 -7.67 38.12
CA LEU A 224 -14.89 -8.83 37.40
C LEU A 224 -15.80 -9.19 36.21
N LYS A 225 -17.13 -9.21 36.42
CA LYS A 225 -18.10 -9.42 35.33
C LYS A 225 -18.00 -8.36 34.24
N PHE A 226 -17.82 -7.09 34.63
CA PHE A 226 -17.60 -6.01 33.67
C PHE A 226 -16.34 -6.23 32.83
N PHE A 227 -15.22 -6.59 33.46
CA PHE A 227 -13.96 -6.87 32.74
C PHE A 227 -14.11 -8.03 31.75
N ILE A 228 -14.74 -9.14 32.17
CA ILE A 228 -14.96 -10.31 31.30
C ILE A 228 -15.85 -9.94 30.11
N SER A 229 -16.97 -9.24 30.33
CA SER A 229 -17.86 -8.78 29.26
C SER A 229 -17.11 -7.90 28.27
N ARG A 230 -16.32 -6.96 28.78
CA ARG A 230 -15.54 -6.03 27.96
C ARG A 230 -14.49 -6.72 27.11
N HIS A 231 -13.77 -7.68 27.70
CA HIS A 231 -12.77 -8.44 26.97
C HIS A 231 -13.42 -9.26 25.83
N GLN A 232 -14.60 -9.85 26.08
CA GLN A 232 -15.36 -10.57 25.05
C GLN A 232 -15.82 -9.65 23.92
N GLU A 233 -16.26 -8.42 24.21
CA GLU A 233 -16.61 -7.42 23.19
C GLU A 233 -15.41 -7.09 22.28
N ILE A 234 -14.21 -6.92 22.86
CA ILE A 234 -12.98 -6.66 22.09
C ILE A 234 -12.64 -7.85 21.18
N ILE A 235 -12.79 -9.10 21.67
CA ILE A 235 -12.56 -10.30 20.87
C ILE A 235 -13.55 -10.37 19.70
N LEU A 236 -14.85 -10.19 19.97
CA LEU A 236 -15.89 -10.18 18.93
C LEU A 236 -15.66 -9.05 17.90
N PHE A 237 -15.16 -7.91 18.34
CA PHE A 237 -14.79 -6.81 17.46
C PHE A 237 -13.58 -7.17 16.58
N ALA A 238 -12.55 -7.80 17.15
CA ALA A 238 -11.39 -8.29 16.41
C ALA A 238 -11.78 -9.34 15.35
N GLU A 239 -12.69 -10.27 15.65
CA GLU A 239 -13.20 -11.25 14.69
C GLU A 239 -13.89 -10.59 13.48
N LYS A 240 -14.68 -9.52 13.72
CA LYS A 240 -15.31 -8.74 12.63
C LYS A 240 -14.25 -8.08 11.74
N ILE A 241 -13.19 -7.55 12.34
CA ILE A 241 -12.10 -6.89 11.62
C ILE A 241 -11.30 -7.90 10.80
N GLU A 242 -10.96 -9.04 11.39
CA GLU A 242 -10.30 -10.14 10.71
C GLU A 242 -11.11 -10.56 9.48
N LYS A 243 -12.40 -10.85 9.66
CA LYS A 243 -13.28 -11.24 8.56
C LYS A 243 -13.30 -10.20 7.42
N PHE A 244 -13.21 -8.91 7.73
CA PHE A 244 -13.17 -7.85 6.73
C PHE A 244 -11.81 -7.72 6.02
N PHE A 245 -10.71 -7.79 6.78
CA PHE A 245 -9.36 -7.52 6.26
C PHE A 245 -8.60 -8.76 5.80
N THR A 246 -8.98 -9.99 6.14
CA THR A 246 -8.21 -11.20 5.82
C THR A 246 -7.90 -11.32 4.34
N TYR A 247 -8.90 -11.19 3.46
CA TYR A 247 -8.68 -11.27 2.01
C TYR A 247 -7.93 -10.05 1.45
N ILE A 248 -8.11 -8.86 2.05
CA ILE A 248 -7.35 -7.65 1.69
C ILE A 248 -5.87 -7.84 2.04
N ALA A 249 -5.58 -8.35 3.24
CA ALA A 249 -4.24 -8.60 3.72
C ALA A 249 -3.55 -9.72 2.92
N LEU A 250 -4.26 -10.80 2.61
CA LEU A 250 -3.76 -11.90 1.80
C LEU A 250 -3.39 -11.44 0.38
N SER A 251 -4.29 -10.71 -0.29
CA SER A 251 -4.02 -10.18 -1.63
C SER A 251 -2.86 -9.19 -1.65
N GLN A 252 -2.77 -8.31 -0.64
CA GLN A 252 -1.64 -7.40 -0.44
C GLN A 252 -0.33 -8.16 -0.24
N LEU A 253 -0.33 -9.21 0.58
CA LEU A 253 0.85 -10.01 0.89
C LEU A 253 1.38 -10.72 -0.35
N ILE A 254 0.50 -11.39 -1.11
CA ILE A 254 0.85 -12.08 -2.35
C ILE A 254 1.47 -11.08 -3.34
N THR A 255 0.79 -9.95 -3.55
CA THR A 255 1.22 -8.94 -4.52
C THR A 255 2.57 -8.33 -4.14
N ASN A 256 2.74 -7.94 -2.87
CA ASN A 256 4.02 -7.41 -2.39
C ASN A 256 5.15 -8.44 -2.51
N THR A 257 4.87 -9.70 -2.19
CA THR A 257 5.85 -10.79 -2.32
C THR A 257 6.27 -10.96 -3.78
N LEU A 258 5.32 -10.96 -4.72
CA LEU A 258 5.62 -11.05 -6.15
C LEU A 258 6.50 -9.90 -6.62
N ILE A 259 6.14 -8.65 -6.29
CA ILE A 259 6.93 -7.46 -6.67
C ILE A 259 8.35 -7.56 -6.08
N ILE A 260 8.48 -7.90 -4.80
CA ILE A 260 9.78 -7.96 -4.14
C ILE A 260 10.63 -9.10 -4.70
N CYS A 261 10.04 -10.26 -5.02
CA CYS A 261 10.74 -11.36 -5.69
C CYS A 261 11.25 -10.95 -7.07
N CYS A 262 10.42 -10.26 -7.87
CA CYS A 262 10.83 -9.76 -9.19
C CYS A 262 11.97 -8.74 -9.09
N LEU A 263 11.88 -7.79 -8.16
CA LEU A 263 12.95 -6.83 -7.89
C LEU A 263 14.23 -7.52 -7.40
N GLY A 264 14.10 -8.50 -6.51
CA GLY A 264 15.22 -9.30 -6.01
C GLY A 264 15.92 -10.08 -7.13
N TYR A 265 15.17 -10.66 -8.06
CA TYR A 265 15.71 -11.32 -9.24
C TYR A 265 16.50 -10.35 -10.12
N LEU A 266 15.98 -9.14 -10.37
CA LEU A 266 16.69 -8.11 -11.15
C LEU A 266 18.01 -7.71 -10.50
N ILE A 267 18.04 -7.58 -9.18
CA ILE A 267 19.27 -7.28 -8.43
C ILE A 267 20.30 -8.40 -8.63
N VAL A 268 19.91 -9.67 -8.50
CA VAL A 268 20.81 -10.81 -8.70
C VAL A 268 21.31 -10.88 -10.14
N LEU A 269 20.43 -10.69 -11.13
CA LEU A 269 20.81 -10.68 -12.54
C LEU A 269 21.81 -9.56 -12.86
N SER A 270 21.60 -8.36 -12.30
CA SER A 270 22.54 -7.25 -12.47
C SER A 270 23.94 -7.58 -11.94
N LYS A 271 24.01 -8.30 -10.82
CA LYS A 271 25.28 -8.76 -10.24
C LYS A 271 25.92 -9.88 -11.07
N LEU A 272 25.13 -10.80 -11.62
CA LEU A 272 25.67 -11.85 -12.49
C LEU A 272 26.32 -11.26 -13.75
N ILE A 273 25.69 -10.25 -14.36
CA ILE A 273 26.27 -9.52 -15.50
C ILE A 273 27.57 -8.83 -15.09
N ALA A 274 27.61 -8.24 -13.89
CA ALA A 274 28.81 -7.63 -13.32
C ALA A 274 29.98 -8.62 -13.21
N ASP A 275 29.70 -9.78 -12.63
CA ASP A 275 30.68 -10.84 -12.40
C ASP A 275 31.16 -11.44 -13.73
N THR A 276 30.24 -11.71 -14.68
CA THR A 276 30.57 -12.21 -16.03
C THR A 276 31.45 -11.24 -16.82
N ALA A 277 31.18 -9.93 -16.72
CA ALA A 277 32.00 -8.91 -17.37
C ALA A 277 33.41 -8.83 -16.78
N TYR A 278 33.56 -9.12 -15.48
CA TYR A 278 34.86 -9.18 -14.80
C TYR A 278 35.65 -10.44 -15.18
N GLU A 279 34.98 -11.59 -15.29
CA GLU A 279 35.58 -12.87 -15.67
C GLU A 279 35.88 -13.01 -17.17
N PHE A 280 35.31 -12.14 -18.01
CA PHE A 280 35.69 -12.07 -19.42
C PHE A 280 37.21 -11.86 -19.53
N LEU A 281 37.93 -12.58 -20.39
CA LEU A 281 39.39 -12.42 -20.59
C LEU A 281 39.72 -11.09 -21.28
N TRP A 282 39.36 -9.98 -20.63
CA TRP A 282 39.56 -8.61 -21.08
C TRP A 282 41.04 -8.26 -21.22
N TYR A 283 41.90 -9.00 -20.51
CA TYR A 283 43.36 -8.87 -20.57
C TYR A 283 43.97 -9.54 -21.81
N ASP A 284 43.32 -10.54 -22.40
CA ASP A 284 43.77 -11.23 -23.63
C ASP A 284 43.17 -10.61 -24.91
N THR A 285 42.30 -9.62 -24.78
CA THR A 285 41.68 -8.92 -25.91
C THR A 285 42.56 -7.77 -26.41
N HIS A 286 42.38 -7.40 -27.68
CA HIS A 286 43.11 -6.27 -28.26
C HIS A 286 42.92 -5.00 -27.41
N PRO A 287 43.98 -4.20 -27.13
CA PRO A 287 43.95 -3.10 -26.17
C PRO A 287 42.84 -2.05 -26.39
N SER A 288 42.39 -1.88 -27.63
CA SER A 288 41.27 -0.99 -27.97
C SER A 288 39.91 -1.51 -27.47
N LYS A 289 39.70 -2.82 -27.41
CA LYS A 289 38.47 -3.46 -26.92
C LYS A 289 38.48 -3.59 -25.39
N SER A 290 39.64 -3.90 -24.80
CA SER A 290 39.82 -4.01 -23.34
C SER A 290 39.51 -2.70 -22.63
N ARG A 291 39.89 -1.55 -23.22
CA ARG A 291 39.58 -0.22 -22.68
C ARG A 291 38.08 0.08 -22.60
N LEU A 292 37.25 -0.52 -23.45
CA LEU A 292 35.79 -0.35 -23.43
C LEU A 292 35.12 -1.13 -22.30
N LEU A 293 35.78 -2.18 -21.77
CA LEU A 293 35.26 -3.00 -20.66
C LEU A 293 35.57 -2.41 -19.28
N ILE A 294 36.61 -1.58 -19.16
CA ILE A 294 37.02 -0.94 -17.90
C ILE A 294 35.87 -0.16 -17.23
N PRO A 295 35.10 0.70 -17.94
CA PRO A 295 33.98 1.42 -17.32
C PRO A 295 32.86 0.49 -16.85
N VAL A 296 32.62 -0.61 -17.56
CA VAL A 296 31.60 -1.61 -17.18
C VAL A 296 32.03 -2.31 -15.90
N ILE A 297 33.28 -2.78 -15.82
CA ILE A 297 33.84 -3.44 -14.63
C ILE A 297 33.89 -2.49 -13.42
N LEU A 298 34.35 -1.25 -13.60
CA LEU A 298 34.39 -0.27 -12.50
C LEU A 298 33.00 0.13 -12.01
N ARG A 299 32.02 0.23 -12.92
CA ARG A 299 30.63 0.53 -12.56
C ARG A 299 29.95 -0.67 -11.88
N SER A 300 30.29 -1.88 -12.28
CA SER A 300 29.70 -3.11 -11.79
C SER A 300 30.16 -3.49 -10.37
N GLN A 301 31.35 -3.02 -9.96
CA GLN A 301 31.81 -3.10 -8.57
C GLN A 301 31.02 -2.23 -7.59
N ARG A 302 30.31 -1.20 -8.08
CA ARG A 302 29.27 -0.51 -7.31
C ARG A 302 27.95 -1.28 -7.48
N GLY A 303 27.74 -2.29 -6.64
CA GLY A 303 26.50 -3.08 -6.65
C GLY A 303 25.25 -2.18 -6.62
N PHE A 304 24.17 -2.62 -7.27
CA PHE A 304 22.88 -1.93 -7.30
C PHE A 304 22.16 -2.12 -5.94
N SER A 305 22.70 -1.53 -4.88
CA SER A 305 22.11 -1.60 -3.54
C SER A 305 21.20 -0.40 -3.30
N PHE A 306 19.90 -0.60 -3.40
CA PHE A 306 18.95 0.36 -2.83
C PHE A 306 19.15 0.40 -1.31
N THR A 307 19.39 1.58 -0.73
CA THR A 307 19.53 1.74 0.72
C THR A 307 18.28 2.39 1.29
N LEU A 308 17.67 1.76 2.30
CA LEU A 308 16.60 2.36 3.11
C LEU A 308 17.22 3.41 4.04
N GLY A 309 17.30 4.66 3.58
CA GLY A 309 17.77 5.79 4.38
C GLY A 309 19.19 5.64 4.96
N LYS A 310 20.05 4.81 4.34
CA LYS A 310 21.37 4.34 4.84
C LYS A 310 21.34 3.38 6.05
N PHE A 311 20.17 2.99 6.56
CA PHE A 311 20.04 2.05 7.69
C PHE A 311 20.14 0.58 7.27
N ALA A 312 19.68 0.24 6.05
CA ALA A 312 19.73 -1.13 5.55
C ALA A 312 19.80 -1.16 4.02
N ASN A 313 20.52 -2.15 3.47
CA ASN A 313 20.43 -2.47 2.05
C ASN A 313 19.12 -3.24 1.80
N LEU A 314 18.30 -2.77 0.86
CA LEU A 314 17.18 -3.50 0.30
C LEU A 314 17.76 -4.66 -0.52
N SER A 315 17.60 -5.86 0.02
CA SER A 315 18.06 -7.10 -0.59
C SER A 315 17.08 -8.22 -0.27
N MET A 316 17.13 -9.30 -1.05
CA MET A 316 16.27 -10.47 -0.83
C MET A 316 16.44 -11.06 0.58
N SER A 317 17.64 -11.00 1.15
CA SER A 317 17.90 -11.45 2.52
C SER A 317 17.23 -10.54 3.56
N THR A 318 17.26 -9.22 3.37
CA THR A 318 16.56 -8.25 4.24
C THR A 318 15.05 -8.47 4.20
N PHE A 319 14.48 -8.74 3.01
CA PHE A 319 13.05 -9.07 2.89
C PHE A 319 12.70 -10.39 3.57
N ALA A 320 13.47 -11.45 3.32
CA ALA A 320 13.27 -12.74 3.98
C ALA A 320 13.37 -12.61 5.52
N ALA A 321 14.27 -11.75 6.01
CA ALA A 321 14.37 -11.44 7.43
C ALA A 321 13.13 -10.72 7.97
N ILE A 322 12.59 -9.73 7.24
CA ILE A 322 11.34 -9.04 7.61
C ILE A 322 10.18 -10.04 7.62
N MET A 323 10.01 -10.86 6.58
CA MET A 323 8.97 -11.87 6.50
C MET A 323 9.07 -12.91 7.61
N LYS A 324 10.29 -13.37 7.93
CA LYS A 324 10.56 -14.32 9.01
C LYS A 324 10.26 -13.68 10.38
N ALA A 325 10.63 -12.41 10.57
CA ALA A 325 10.32 -11.68 11.80
C ALA A 325 8.80 -11.50 11.97
N SER A 326 8.09 -11.06 10.93
CA SER A 326 6.63 -10.93 10.93
C SER A 326 5.94 -12.26 11.22
N GLY A 327 6.38 -13.34 10.55
CA GLY A 327 5.88 -14.70 10.82
C GLY A 327 6.16 -15.14 12.25
N SER A 328 7.34 -14.85 12.79
CA SER A 328 7.68 -15.16 14.19
C SER A 328 6.82 -14.39 15.18
N TYR A 329 6.51 -13.11 14.93
CA TYR A 329 5.61 -12.33 15.78
C TYR A 329 4.18 -12.89 15.75
N ILE A 330 3.69 -13.27 14.57
CA ILE A 330 2.38 -13.93 14.42
C ILE A 330 2.34 -15.25 15.18
N SER A 331 3.39 -16.08 15.08
CA SER A 331 3.48 -17.34 15.82
C SER A 331 3.50 -17.14 17.34
N VAL A 332 4.16 -16.10 17.83
CA VAL A 332 4.16 -15.75 19.27
C VAL A 332 2.77 -15.32 19.71
N LEU A 333 2.10 -14.46 18.93
CA LEU A 333 0.72 -14.04 19.19
C LEU A 333 -0.24 -15.23 19.23
N LEU A 334 -0.15 -16.14 18.25
CA LEU A 334 -0.94 -17.38 18.19
C LEU A 334 -0.66 -18.34 19.35
N ALA A 335 0.56 -18.33 19.89
CA ALA A 335 0.91 -19.16 21.05
C ALA A 335 0.46 -18.55 22.39
N MET A 336 0.10 -17.26 22.40
CA MET A 336 -0.39 -16.54 23.58
C MET A 336 -1.91 -16.44 23.66
N THR A 337 -2.63 -16.81 22.59
CA THR A 337 -4.10 -16.98 22.53
C THR A 337 -4.48 -18.42 22.82
#